data_AF-A0A5R8N2N7-F1
#
_entry.id   AF-A0A5R8N2N7-F1
#
_cell.length_a   1.000
_cell.length_b   1.000
_cell.length_c   1.000
_cell.angle_alpha   90.00
_cell.angle_beta   90.00
_cell.angle_gamma   90.00
#
_symmetry.space_group_name_H-M   'P 1'
#
loop_
_entity.id
_entity.type
_entity.pdbx_description
1 polymer ?
#
loop_
_entity_poly.entity_id
_entity_poly.type
_entity_poly.pdbx_seq_one_letter_code
_entity_poly.pdbx_strand_id
1 'polypeptide(L)'
;MTCPMDNLLAGPPPTHLPDLPEAREALEAGAKASDVAARFPSFPTAWAVLAEEAFAQGHAVTSYAFARTGYHRGLDQLRRNGWKGHGPIPWEHEPNRGFLRCLHALSRAAQAIGEKDEAERCLQFLKDSTETGYDALTQS
;
A
#
# COMPACT_ATOMS: atom_id res chain seq x y z
N MET A 1 42.16 -10.19 -7.52
CA MET A 1 41.54 -11.54 -7.57
C MET A 1 40.91 -11.72 -6.20
N THR A 2 39.62 -11.46 -5.98
CA THR A 2 38.41 -11.93 -6.67
C THR A 2 37.30 -10.85 -6.57
N CYS A 3 36.60 -10.56 -7.67
CA CYS A 3 35.34 -9.81 -7.61
C CYS A 3 34.23 -10.78 -7.16
N PRO A 4 33.42 -10.50 -6.12
CA PRO A 4 32.33 -11.39 -5.77
C PRO A 4 31.21 -11.25 -6.81
N MET A 5 31.01 -12.33 -7.56
CA MET A 5 29.86 -12.63 -8.40
C MET A 5 28.64 -12.99 -7.53
N ASP A 6 28.25 -12.13 -6.56
CA ASP A 6 27.18 -12.45 -5.60
C ASP A 6 25.89 -11.65 -5.81
N ASN A 7 25.73 -10.91 -6.91
CA ASN A 7 24.58 -10.02 -7.08
C ASN A 7 23.85 -10.15 -8.42
N LEU A 8 23.94 -11.33 -9.06
CA LEU A 8 23.23 -11.59 -10.33
C LEU A 8 21.96 -12.45 -10.14
N LEU A 9 21.77 -13.05 -8.96
CA LEU A 9 20.61 -13.90 -8.62
C LEU A 9 19.67 -13.27 -7.60
N ALA A 10 20.11 -12.25 -6.87
CA ALA A 10 19.22 -11.47 -6.03
C ALA A 10 18.41 -10.56 -6.96
N GLY A 11 17.08 -10.66 -6.91
CA GLY A 11 16.19 -9.72 -7.61
C GLY A 11 16.46 -8.26 -7.20
N PRO A 12 15.70 -7.29 -7.74
CA PRO A 12 15.83 -5.90 -7.31
C PRO A 12 15.76 -5.78 -5.79
N PRO A 13 16.52 -4.86 -5.17
CA PRO A 13 16.53 -4.70 -3.73
C PRO A 13 15.14 -4.28 -3.20
N PRO A 14 14.78 -4.66 -1.97
CA PRO A 14 13.52 -4.26 -1.35
C PRO A 14 13.43 -2.75 -1.19
N THR A 15 12.27 -2.19 -1.53
CA THR A 15 11.98 -0.77 -1.33
C THR A 15 11.32 -0.53 0.03
N HIS A 16 11.85 0.44 0.77
CA HIS A 16 11.36 0.83 2.10
C HIS A 16 10.87 2.27 2.04
N LEU A 17 9.61 2.49 2.38
CA LEU A 17 9.06 3.84 2.48
C LEU A 17 9.57 4.55 3.76
N PRO A 18 9.78 5.86 3.73
CA PRO A 18 10.10 6.61 4.93
C PRO A 18 8.89 6.65 5.88
N ASP A 19 9.15 6.68 7.18
CA ASP A 19 8.10 6.98 8.17
C ASP A 19 7.70 8.47 8.10
N LEU A 20 6.49 8.78 8.57
CA LEU A 20 6.01 10.14 8.81
C LEU A 20 5.44 10.22 10.23
N PRO A 21 6.30 10.38 11.26
CA PRO A 21 5.91 10.25 12.66
C PRO A 21 4.71 11.10 13.06
N GLU A 22 4.67 12.38 12.67
CA GLU A 22 3.54 13.27 12.99
C GLU A 22 2.18 12.76 12.47
N ALA A 23 2.16 12.12 11.30
CA ALA A 23 0.93 11.61 10.71
C ALA A 23 0.53 10.27 11.34
N ARG A 24 1.52 9.41 11.62
CA ARG A 24 1.32 8.14 12.32
C ARG A 24 0.81 8.37 13.73
N GLU A 25 1.48 9.21 14.51
CA GLU A 25 1.10 9.56 15.88
C GLU A 25 -0.29 10.22 15.94
N ALA A 26 -0.65 11.06 14.95
CA ALA A 26 -1.99 11.63 14.88
C ALA A 26 -3.07 10.55 14.71
N LEU A 27 -2.86 9.55 13.83
CA LEU A 27 -3.80 8.42 13.70
C LEU A 27 -3.83 7.56 14.96
N GLU A 28 -2.67 7.24 15.54
CA GLU A 28 -2.55 6.46 16.77
C GLU A 28 -3.25 7.13 17.97
N ALA A 29 -3.24 8.48 18.00
CA ALA A 29 -3.95 9.28 18.99
C ALA A 29 -5.47 9.39 18.73
N GLY A 30 -5.99 8.76 17.67
CA GLY A 30 -7.42 8.72 17.35
C GLY A 30 -7.92 9.92 16.52
N ALA A 31 -7.04 10.68 15.86
CA ALA A 31 -7.50 11.67 14.89
C ALA A 31 -8.24 11.00 13.73
N LYS A 32 -9.25 11.69 13.18
CA LYS A 32 -9.99 11.18 12.03
C LYS A 32 -9.05 11.00 10.84
N ALA A 33 -9.15 9.85 10.16
CA ALA A 33 -8.33 9.56 9.00
C ALA A 33 -8.50 10.61 7.87
N SER A 34 -9.69 11.21 7.74
CA SER A 34 -9.94 12.33 6.83
C SER A 34 -9.08 13.55 7.13
N ASP A 35 -8.93 13.89 8.40
CA ASP A 35 -8.19 15.07 8.84
C ASP A 35 -6.68 14.84 8.68
N VAL A 36 -6.22 13.62 8.98
CA VAL A 36 -4.83 13.21 8.74
C VAL A 36 -4.52 13.18 7.24
N ALA A 37 -5.39 12.62 6.40
CA ALA A 37 -5.19 12.60 4.95
C ALA A 37 -5.16 14.02 4.35
N ALA A 38 -5.97 14.94 4.88
CA ALA A 38 -5.97 16.34 4.45
C ALA A 38 -4.67 17.07 4.85
N ARG A 39 -4.18 16.86 6.09
CA ARG A 39 -2.94 17.47 6.58
C ARG A 39 -1.68 16.83 5.99
N PHE A 40 -1.71 15.52 5.77
CA PHE A 40 -0.58 14.70 5.33
C PHE A 40 -0.95 13.86 4.09
N PRO A 41 -1.21 14.50 2.94
CA PRO A 41 -1.78 13.83 1.77
C PRO A 41 -0.87 12.76 1.15
N SER A 42 0.43 12.78 1.43
CA SER A 42 1.35 11.72 1.00
C SER A 42 1.28 10.46 1.87
N PHE A 43 0.73 10.52 3.09
CA PHE A 43 0.74 9.41 4.05
C PHE A 43 -0.27 8.31 3.67
N PRO A 44 0.17 7.14 3.17
CA PRO A 44 -0.74 6.15 2.60
C PRO A 44 -1.67 5.51 3.63
N THR A 45 -1.24 5.41 4.89
CA THR A 45 -2.02 4.76 5.96
C THR A 45 -3.35 5.46 6.22
N ALA A 46 -3.40 6.80 6.17
CA ALA A 46 -4.66 7.54 6.33
C ALA A 46 -5.66 7.21 5.21
N TRP A 47 -5.19 7.09 3.96
CA TRP A 47 -6.01 6.70 2.82
C TRP A 47 -6.48 5.24 2.91
N ALA A 48 -5.63 4.34 3.42
CA ALA A 48 -5.99 2.95 3.66
C ALA A 48 -7.14 2.83 4.66
N VAL A 49 -7.04 3.54 5.80
CA VAL A 49 -8.09 3.57 6.82
C VAL A 49 -9.40 4.09 6.24
N LEU A 50 -9.37 5.21 5.50
CA LEU A 50 -10.56 5.75 4.83
C LEU A 50 -11.20 4.75 3.86
N ALA A 51 -10.38 4.05 3.08
CA ALA A 51 -10.86 3.05 2.13
C ALA A 51 -11.52 1.86 2.86
N GLU A 52 -10.88 1.35 3.90
CA GLU A 52 -11.39 0.24 4.70
C GLU A 52 -12.70 0.60 5.42
N GLU A 53 -12.77 1.77 6.05
CA GLU A 53 -13.97 2.29 6.71
C GLU A 53 -15.13 2.45 5.72
N ALA A 54 -14.89 3.04 4.55
CA ALA A 54 -15.90 3.21 3.51
C ALA A 54 -16.39 1.84 2.99
N PHE A 55 -15.48 0.88 2.80
CA PHE A 55 -15.85 -0.45 2.36
C PHE A 55 -16.72 -1.19 3.40
N ALA A 56 -16.35 -1.11 4.67
CA ALA A 56 -17.10 -1.71 5.77
C ALA A 56 -18.52 -1.15 5.88
N GLN A 57 -18.73 0.10 5.48
CA GLN A 57 -20.04 0.75 5.41
C GLN A 57 -20.82 0.43 4.12
N GLY A 58 -20.30 -0.42 3.24
CA GLY A 58 -20.92 -0.78 1.96
C GLY A 58 -20.73 0.27 0.85
N HIS A 59 -19.85 1.24 1.03
CA HIS A 59 -19.62 2.34 0.09
C HIS A 59 -18.46 1.99 -0.85
N ALA A 60 -18.65 0.97 -1.70
CA ALA A 60 -17.57 0.41 -2.54
C ALA A 60 -16.91 1.44 -3.47
N VAL A 61 -17.68 2.35 -4.09
CA VAL A 61 -17.13 3.41 -4.96
C VAL A 61 -16.27 4.39 -4.16
N THR A 62 -16.71 4.77 -2.96
CA THR A 62 -15.96 5.66 -2.08
C THR A 62 -14.67 4.99 -1.59
N SER A 63 -14.75 3.71 -1.19
CA SER A 63 -13.58 2.90 -0.86
C SER A 63 -12.58 2.87 -2.02
N TYR A 64 -13.07 2.64 -3.24
CA TYR A 64 -12.23 2.62 -4.44
C TYR A 64 -11.51 3.97 -4.62
N ALA A 65 -12.22 5.09 -4.49
CA ALA A 65 -11.63 6.42 -4.63
C ALA A 65 -10.52 6.71 -3.60
N PHE A 66 -10.73 6.34 -2.33
CA PHE A 66 -9.73 6.48 -1.29
C PHE A 66 -8.53 5.55 -1.52
N ALA A 67 -8.77 4.27 -1.81
CA ALA A 67 -7.74 3.29 -2.07
C ALA A 67 -6.88 3.67 -3.28
N ARG A 68 -7.52 4.11 -4.38
CA ARG A 68 -6.85 4.60 -5.59
C ARG A 68 -5.95 5.79 -5.29
N THR A 69 -6.43 6.73 -4.46
CA THR A 69 -5.64 7.88 -4.03
C THR A 69 -4.41 7.44 -3.24
N GLY A 70 -4.59 6.63 -2.20
CA GLY A 70 -3.49 6.13 -1.38
C GLY A 70 -2.48 5.28 -2.17
N TYR A 71 -2.97 4.45 -3.10
CA TYR A 71 -2.16 3.69 -4.04
C TYR A 71 -1.26 4.61 -4.88
N HIS A 72 -1.82 5.65 -5.51
CA HIS A 72 -1.03 6.58 -6.31
C HIS A 72 -0.02 7.38 -5.48
N ARG A 73 -0.40 7.85 -4.29
CA ARG A 73 0.52 8.55 -3.38
C ARG A 73 1.66 7.64 -2.93
N GLY A 74 1.37 6.38 -2.61
CA GLY A 74 2.38 5.38 -2.28
C GLY A 74 3.30 5.04 -3.45
N LEU A 75 2.77 4.89 -4.67
CA LEU A 75 3.60 4.70 -5.87
C LEU A 75 4.57 5.86 -6.10
N ASP A 76 4.13 7.10 -5.91
CA ASP A 76 5.01 8.26 -6.03
C ASP A 76 6.14 8.22 -4.99
N GLN A 77 5.85 7.80 -3.76
CA GLN A 77 6.87 7.62 -2.73
C GLN A 77 7.82 6.46 -3.07
N LEU A 78 7.31 5.31 -3.51
CA LEU A 78 8.12 4.17 -3.92
C LEU A 78 9.11 4.57 -5.01
N ARG A 79 8.64 5.28 -6.04
CA ARG A 79 9.49 5.77 -7.15
C ARG A 79 10.60 6.71 -6.66
N ARG A 80 10.29 7.61 -5.72
CA ARG A 80 11.28 8.49 -5.09
C ARG A 80 12.31 7.71 -4.27
N ASN A 81 11.94 6.57 -3.72
CA ASN A 81 12.80 5.68 -2.94
C ASN A 81 13.40 4.52 -3.78
N GLY A 82 13.48 4.68 -5.10
CA GLY A 82 14.24 3.79 -5.97
C GLY A 82 13.44 2.68 -6.64
N TRP A 83 12.15 2.52 -6.36
CA TRP A 83 11.32 1.51 -7.02
C TRP A 83 11.11 1.81 -8.51
N LYS A 84 11.36 0.82 -9.37
CA LYS A 84 11.33 0.97 -10.85
C LYS A 84 10.20 0.16 -11.50
N GLY A 85 9.06 0.01 -10.83
CA GLY A 85 7.92 -0.74 -11.38
C GLY A 85 7.87 -2.20 -10.97
N HIS A 86 8.89 -2.72 -10.28
CA HIS A 86 8.98 -4.11 -9.84
C HIS A 86 9.90 -4.22 -8.62
N GLY A 87 9.78 -5.33 -7.90
CA GLY A 87 10.61 -5.67 -6.75
C GLY A 87 9.86 -5.63 -5.42
N PRO A 88 10.46 -6.21 -4.37
CA PRO A 88 9.79 -6.44 -3.10
C PRO A 88 9.49 -5.15 -2.35
N ILE A 89 8.34 -5.13 -1.68
CA ILE A 89 7.90 -4.06 -0.77
C ILE A 89 7.53 -4.76 0.55
N PRO A 90 8.50 -4.95 1.47
CA PRO A 90 8.32 -5.81 2.64
C PRO A 90 7.20 -5.32 3.57
N TRP A 91 6.32 -6.21 3.99
CA TRP A 91 5.24 -5.94 4.96
C TRP A 91 5.77 -5.75 6.39
N GLU A 92 6.91 -6.36 6.69
CA GLU A 92 7.63 -6.27 7.96
C GLU A 92 8.05 -4.83 8.25
N HIS A 93 8.31 -4.05 7.20
CA HIS A 93 8.57 -2.61 7.30
C HIS A 93 7.25 -1.85 7.46
N GLU A 94 6.97 -1.42 8.68
CA GLU A 94 5.68 -0.81 9.05
C GLU A 94 5.23 0.36 8.15
N PRO A 95 6.11 1.31 7.73
CA PRO A 95 5.74 2.35 6.77
C PRO A 95 5.24 1.87 5.40
N ASN A 96 5.59 0.65 4.97
CA ASN A 96 5.08 0.08 3.72
C ASN A 96 3.61 -0.35 3.82
N ARG A 97 3.13 -0.67 5.04
CA ARG A 97 1.82 -1.28 5.26
C ARG A 97 0.68 -0.38 4.77
N GLY A 98 0.82 0.94 4.89
CA GLY A 98 -0.18 1.87 4.38
C GLY A 98 -0.40 1.73 2.87
N PHE A 99 0.67 1.59 2.09
CA PHE A 99 0.58 1.39 0.63
C PHE A 99 -0.02 0.01 0.31
N LEU A 100 0.44 -1.04 0.98
CA LEU A 100 -0.02 -2.42 0.76
C LEU A 100 -1.51 -2.59 1.13
N ARG A 101 -1.95 -1.95 2.22
CA ARG A 101 -3.37 -1.87 2.59
C ARG A 101 -4.19 -1.13 1.53
N CYS A 102 -3.71 0.00 0.99
CA CYS A 102 -4.38 0.67 -0.13
C CYS A 102 -4.49 -0.22 -1.37
N LEU A 103 -3.43 -0.97 -1.70
CA LEU A 103 -3.42 -1.89 -2.84
C LEU A 103 -4.45 -3.02 -2.67
N HIS A 104 -4.52 -3.61 -1.47
CA HIS A 104 -5.54 -4.60 -1.15
C HIS A 104 -6.96 -4.02 -1.16
N ALA A 105 -7.17 -2.87 -0.52
CA ALA A 105 -8.46 -2.19 -0.51
C ALA A 105 -8.93 -1.82 -1.93
N LEU A 106 -7.99 -1.44 -2.81
CA LEU A 106 -8.28 -1.16 -4.22
C LEU A 106 -8.74 -2.43 -4.93
N SER A 107 -8.05 -3.55 -4.73
CA SER A 107 -8.45 -4.85 -5.29
C SER A 107 -9.86 -5.24 -4.86
N ARG A 108 -10.14 -5.19 -3.55
CA ARG A 108 -11.44 -5.55 -2.97
C ARG A 108 -12.57 -4.62 -3.45
N ALA A 109 -12.32 -3.32 -3.49
CA ALA A 109 -13.31 -2.35 -3.96
C ALA A 109 -13.57 -2.47 -5.46
N ALA A 110 -12.53 -2.68 -6.28
CA ALA A 110 -12.66 -2.94 -7.72
C ALA A 110 -13.51 -4.18 -7.99
N GLN A 111 -13.28 -5.27 -7.25
CA GLN A 111 -14.09 -6.48 -7.32
C GLN A 111 -15.56 -6.19 -7.03
N ALA A 112 -15.85 -5.41 -5.99
CA ALA A 112 -17.22 -5.08 -5.57
C ALA A 112 -17.98 -4.21 -6.60
N ILE A 113 -17.28 -3.39 -7.39
CA ILE A 113 -17.89 -2.55 -8.44
C ILE A 113 -17.88 -3.23 -9.83
N GLY A 114 -17.35 -4.44 -9.95
CA GLY A 114 -17.34 -5.22 -11.20
C GLY A 114 -16.09 -5.06 -12.07
N GLU A 115 -15.07 -4.31 -11.62
CA GLU A 115 -13.78 -4.11 -12.30
C GLU A 115 -12.83 -5.27 -12.03
N LYS A 116 -13.16 -6.47 -12.53
CA LYS A 116 -12.45 -7.72 -12.23
C LYS A 116 -10.97 -7.70 -12.65
N ASP A 117 -10.67 -7.21 -13.85
CA ASP A 117 -9.30 -7.14 -14.34
C ASP A 117 -8.41 -6.26 -13.44
N GLU A 118 -8.98 -5.19 -12.86
CA GLU A 118 -8.25 -4.36 -11.91
C GLU A 118 -8.07 -5.03 -10.56
N ALA A 119 -9.11 -5.73 -10.08
CA ALA A 119 -9.03 -6.50 -8.85
C ALA A 119 -7.90 -7.53 -8.91
N GLU A 120 -7.83 -8.29 -10.00
CA GLU A 120 -6.81 -9.32 -10.24
C GLU A 120 -5.41 -8.71 -10.34
N ARG A 121 -5.23 -7.64 -11.13
CA ARG A 121 -3.92 -6.96 -11.23
C ARG A 121 -3.43 -6.41 -9.89
N CYS A 122 -4.31 -5.82 -9.10
CA CYS A 122 -3.93 -5.27 -7.79
C CYS A 122 -3.56 -6.39 -6.80
N LEU A 123 -4.31 -7.50 -6.82
CA LEU A 123 -4.05 -8.65 -5.97
C LEU A 123 -2.75 -9.36 -6.34
N GLN A 124 -2.49 -9.53 -7.63
CA GLN A 124 -1.23 -10.09 -8.12
C GLN A 124 -0.05 -9.18 -7.73
N PHE A 125 -0.19 -7.87 -7.87
CA PHE A 125 0.85 -6.93 -7.45
C PHE A 125 1.10 -7.02 -5.93
N LEU A 126 0.06 -7.18 -5.11
CA LEU A 126 0.25 -7.40 -3.66
C LEU A 126 1.07 -8.67 -3.40
N LYS A 127 0.70 -9.78 -4.04
CA LYS A 127 1.39 -11.07 -3.92
C LYS A 127 2.86 -10.99 -4.36
N ASP A 128 3.13 -10.29 -5.46
CA ASP A 128 4.49 -10.09 -5.98
C ASP A 128 5.33 -9.16 -5.09
N SER A 129 4.67 -8.31 -4.30
CA SER A 129 5.33 -7.36 -3.40
C SER A 129 5.76 -8.01 -2.08
N THR A 130 4.91 -8.86 -1.51
CA THR A 130 5.11 -9.49 -0.20
C THR A 130 4.16 -10.68 0.01
N GLU A 131 4.71 -11.83 0.38
CA GLU A 131 3.91 -13.02 0.73
C GLU A 131 3.23 -12.83 2.10
N THR A 132 3.97 -12.38 3.11
CA THR A 132 3.46 -12.15 4.47
C THR A 132 2.37 -11.08 4.50
N GLY A 133 2.52 -10.00 3.73
CA GLY A 133 1.49 -8.97 3.60
C GLY A 133 0.26 -9.45 2.83
N TYR A 134 0.44 -10.28 1.80
CA TYR A 134 -0.67 -10.90 1.09
C TYR A 134 -1.50 -11.78 2.03
N ASP A 135 -0.85 -12.66 2.80
CA ASP A 135 -1.54 -13.53 3.76
C ASP A 135 -2.24 -12.72 4.87
N ALA A 136 -1.54 -11.75 5.45
CA ALA A 136 -2.08 -10.92 6.53
C ALA A 136 -3.32 -10.12 6.12
N LEU A 137 -3.41 -9.71 4.84
CA LEU A 137 -4.50 -8.87 4.34
C LEU A 137 -5.66 -9.65 3.75
N THR A 138 -5.42 -10.84 3.21
CA THR A 138 -6.45 -11.65 2.53
C THR A 138 -7.12 -12.68 3.43
N GLN A 139 -6.51 -13.02 4.56
CA GLN A 139 -7.05 -13.96 5.54
C GLN A 139 -7.80 -13.28 6.71
N SER A 140 -7.85 -11.94 6.72
CA SER A 140 -8.52 -11.12 7.74
C SER A 140 -9.93 -10.69 7.34
#